data_AF-A0A3M1R3H0-F1
#
_entry.id   AF-A0A3M1R3H0-F1
#
_cell.length_a   1.000
_cell.length_b   1.000
_cell.length_c   1.000
_cell.angle_alpha   90.00
_cell.angle_beta   90.00
_cell.angle_gamma   90.00
#
_symmetry.space_group_name_H-M   'P 1'
#
loop_
_entity.id
_entity.type
_entity.pdbx_description
1 polymer ?
#
loop_
_entity_poly.entity_id
_entity_poly.type
_entity_poly.pdbx_seq_one_letter_code
_entity_poly.pdbx_strand_id
1 'polypeptide(L)'
;MAIPEDPLLVDADLPKDDPINHPAHYTFGAIEVIDAIEAWDLGFHLGNVVKYVARAGRKGERLSDLRKASWYLQREIKRLEQEVRPSCN
;
A
#
# COMPACT_ATOMS: atom_id res chain seq x y z
N MET A 1 58.51 -7.22 -2.47
CA MET A 1 57.75 -8.47 -2.23
C MET A 1 56.50 -8.04 -1.44
N ALA A 2 55.59 -7.39 -2.14
CA ALA A 2 54.33 -7.98 -2.61
C ALA A 2 53.39 -8.28 -1.42
N ILE A 3 52.68 -7.23 -0.99
CA ILE A 3 51.31 -7.40 -0.50
C ILE A 3 50.48 -8.00 -1.64
N PRO A 4 49.64 -9.00 -1.33
CA PRO A 4 48.24 -8.72 -1.55
C PRO A 4 47.42 -9.04 -0.31
N GLU A 5 46.60 -8.06 0.02
CA GLU A 5 45.33 -8.20 0.73
C GLU A 5 44.51 -9.29 0.03
N ASP A 6 44.03 -10.29 0.78
CA ASP A 6 42.94 -11.14 0.29
C ASP A 6 41.62 -10.63 0.91
N PRO A 7 40.74 -10.01 0.11
CA PRO A 7 39.52 -9.33 0.55
C PRO A 7 38.26 -10.23 0.49
N LEU A 8 38.40 -11.56 0.56
CA LEU A 8 37.27 -12.47 0.35
C LEU A 8 36.72 -13.07 1.64
N LEU A 9 36.01 -12.27 2.42
CA LEU A 9 34.76 -12.74 3.04
C LEU A 9 33.67 -11.71 2.78
N VAL A 10 33.23 -11.77 1.51
CA VAL A 10 31.87 -11.52 1.01
C VAL A 10 30.92 -11.06 2.09
N ASP A 11 30.57 -9.78 2.05
CA ASP A 11 29.39 -9.24 2.71
C ASP A 11 28.22 -10.14 2.35
N ALA A 12 27.83 -11.00 3.30
CA ALA A 12 26.60 -11.73 3.23
C ALA A 12 25.50 -10.66 3.28
N ASP A 13 25.06 -10.27 2.09
CA ASP A 13 23.90 -9.44 1.81
C ASP A 13 22.67 -10.22 2.32
N LEU A 14 22.52 -10.25 3.64
CA LEU A 14 21.29 -10.63 4.30
C LEU A 14 20.25 -9.66 3.76
N PRO A 15 19.13 -10.13 3.19
CA PRO A 15 18.04 -9.24 2.86
C PRO A 15 17.65 -8.55 4.16
N LYS A 16 17.95 -7.25 4.23
CA LYS A 16 17.44 -6.38 5.27
C LYS A 16 15.94 -6.39 5.07
N ASP A 17 15.25 -7.21 5.86
CA ASP A 17 13.85 -7.03 6.18
C ASP A 17 13.74 -5.64 6.79
N ASP A 18 13.63 -4.64 5.93
CA ASP A 18 13.56 -3.24 6.30
C ASP A 18 12.09 -3.01 6.65
N PRO A 19 11.69 -3.04 7.93
CA PRO A 19 10.27 -3.08 8.31
C PRO A 19 9.56 -1.76 7.99
N ILE A 20 10.31 -0.76 7.55
CA ILE A 20 9.86 0.58 7.18
C ILE A 20 9.63 0.66 5.66
N ASN A 21 10.54 0.10 4.85
CA ASN A 21 10.50 0.20 3.39
C ASN A 21 9.85 -1.03 2.74
N HIS A 22 9.92 -2.20 3.38
CA HIS A 22 9.31 -3.46 2.96
C HIS A 22 8.67 -4.19 4.15
N PRO A 23 7.69 -3.61 4.85
CA PRO A 23 6.96 -4.36 5.86
C PRO A 23 6.29 -5.57 5.20
N ALA A 24 6.69 -6.79 5.56
CA ALA A 24 6.13 -8.08 5.12
C ALA A 24 4.61 -8.26 5.40
N HIS A 25 3.94 -7.21 5.83
CA HIS A 25 2.56 -7.17 6.29
C HIS A 25 1.64 -6.31 5.40
N TYR A 26 2.14 -5.74 4.29
CA TYR A 26 1.33 -5.06 3.27
C TYR A 26 1.41 -5.64 1.85
N THR A 27 2.21 -6.69 1.64
CA THR A 27 2.26 -7.45 0.38
C THR A 27 0.95 -8.17 0.09
N PHE A 28 0.27 -7.82 -1.01
CA PHE A 28 -0.84 -8.62 -1.52
C PHE A 28 -0.33 -9.66 -2.52
N GLY A 29 0.39 -10.67 -2.03
CA GLY A 29 1.07 -11.62 -2.93
C GLY A 29 2.35 -11.00 -3.48
N ALA A 30 2.45 -10.84 -4.81
CA ALA A 30 3.64 -10.30 -5.50
C ALA A 30 3.62 -8.78 -5.75
N ILE A 31 2.54 -8.09 -5.36
CA ILE A 31 2.34 -6.65 -5.63
C ILE A 31 2.01 -5.96 -4.30
N GLU A 32 2.72 -4.88 -3.98
CA GLU A 32 2.41 -4.04 -2.82
C GLU A 32 1.16 -3.21 -3.08
N VAL A 33 0.35 -2.98 -2.06
CA VAL A 33 -0.84 -2.12 -2.19
C VAL A 33 -0.45 -0.70 -2.62
N ILE A 34 0.74 -0.23 -2.20
CA ILE A 34 1.27 1.07 -2.58
C ILE A 34 1.55 1.10 -4.09
N ASP A 35 2.19 0.08 -4.65
CA ASP A 35 2.44 -0.03 -6.09
C ASP A 35 1.15 0.00 -6.90
N ALA A 36 0.10 -0.67 -6.43
CA ALA A 36 -1.22 -0.65 -7.09
C ALA A 36 -1.88 0.74 -7.01
N ILE A 37 -1.71 1.46 -5.90
CA ILE A 37 -2.23 2.82 -5.72
C ILE A 37 -1.52 3.78 -6.67
N GLU A 38 -0.19 3.69 -6.80
CA GLU A 38 0.61 4.53 -7.69
C GLU A 38 0.36 4.19 -9.16
N ALA A 39 0.31 2.90 -9.52
CA ALA A 39 0.10 2.46 -10.91
C ALA A 39 -1.30 2.83 -11.45
N TRP A 40 -2.31 2.90 -10.57
CA TRP A 40 -3.68 3.26 -10.94
C TRP A 40 -4.01 4.73 -10.65
N ASP A 41 -3.03 5.52 -10.21
CA ASP A 41 -3.18 6.93 -9.80
C ASP A 41 -4.39 7.14 -8.87
N LEU A 42 -4.55 6.26 -7.88
CA LEU A 42 -5.68 6.30 -6.98
C LEU A 42 -5.54 7.42 -5.96
N GLY A 43 -6.53 8.31 -5.93
CA GLY A 43 -6.64 9.31 -4.88
C GLY A 43 -6.74 8.72 -3.47
N PHE A 44 -6.51 9.56 -2.46
CA PHE A 44 -6.45 9.15 -1.04
C PHE A 44 -7.63 8.26 -0.59
N HIS A 45 -8.85 8.57 -1.02
CA HIS A 45 -10.03 7.78 -0.64
C HIS A 45 -10.01 6.39 -1.28
N LEU A 46 -9.77 6.30 -2.60
CA LEU A 46 -9.76 5.04 -3.34
C LEU A 46 -8.59 4.14 -2.93
N GLY A 47 -7.40 4.69 -2.69
CA GLY A 47 -6.27 3.90 -2.20
C GLY A 47 -6.52 3.29 -0.82
N ASN A 48 -7.21 4.02 0.08
CA ASN A 48 -7.65 3.45 1.35
C ASN A 48 -8.67 2.33 1.17
N VAL A 49 -9.61 2.44 0.22
CA VAL A 49 -10.56 1.37 -0.10
C VAL A 49 -9.81 0.10 -0.49
N VAL A 50 -8.88 0.19 -1.46
CA VAL A 50 -8.09 -0.96 -1.92
C VAL A 50 -7.28 -1.57 -0.77
N LYS A 51 -6.64 -0.74 0.06
CA LYS A 51 -5.90 -1.20 1.24
C LYS A 51 -6.77 -2.01 2.21
N TYR A 52 -7.96 -1.53 2.54
CA TYR A 52 -8.85 -2.25 3.47
C TYR A 52 -9.48 -3.49 2.84
N VAL A 53 -9.82 -3.46 1.55
CA VAL A 53 -10.33 -4.63 0.82
C VAL A 53 -9.26 -5.72 0.72
N ALA A 54 -8.02 -5.34 0.40
CA ALA A 54 -6.88 -6.23 0.42
C ALA A 54 -6.70 -6.82 1.82
N ARG A 55 -6.59 -5.99 2.86
CA ARG A 55 -6.38 -6.46 4.23
C ARG A 55 -7.50 -7.37 4.77
N ALA A 56 -8.74 -7.18 4.31
CA ALA A 56 -9.90 -7.93 4.76
C ALA A 56 -9.73 -9.44 4.52
N GLY A 57 -9.66 -10.22 5.61
CA GLY A 57 -9.51 -11.67 5.56
C GLY A 57 -8.09 -12.19 5.77
N ARG A 58 -7.08 -11.31 5.91
CA ARG A 58 -5.72 -11.71 6.29
C ARG A 58 -5.39 -11.44 7.76
N LYS A 59 -5.83 -10.30 8.31
CA LYS A 59 -5.54 -9.92 9.70
C LYS A 59 -6.70 -9.18 10.35
N GLY A 60 -7.27 -9.77 11.40
CA GLY A 60 -8.35 -9.17 12.19
C GLY A 60 -9.74 -9.48 11.64
N GLU A 61 -10.72 -8.66 12.02
CA GLU A 61 -12.12 -8.87 11.69
C GLU A 61 -12.45 -8.35 10.29
N ARG A 62 -12.64 -9.29 9.35
CA ARG A 62 -12.97 -9.01 7.93
C ARG A 62 -14.10 -8.00 7.77
N LEU A 63 -15.14 -8.09 8.61
CA LEU A 63 -16.29 -7.20 8.55
C LEU A 63 -15.92 -5.74 8.88
N SER A 64 -15.01 -5.53 9.83
CA SER A 64 -14.55 -4.19 10.22
C SER A 64 -13.78 -3.51 9.10
N ASP A 65 -12.89 -4.24 8.42
CA ASP A 65 -12.13 -3.72 7.28
C ASP A 65 -13.05 -3.40 6.10
N LEU A 66 -14.03 -4.27 5.79
CA LEU A 66 -15.02 -3.99 4.75
C LEU A 66 -15.89 -2.77 5.07
N ARG A 67 -16.27 -2.57 6.33
CA ARG A 67 -17.00 -1.36 6.77
C ARG A 67 -16.16 -0.11 6.59
N LYS A 68 -14.86 -0.15 6.91
CA LYS A 68 -13.93 0.97 6.65
C LYS A 68 -13.81 1.26 5.16
N ALA A 69 -13.65 0.23 4.32
CA ALA A 69 -13.63 0.39 2.87
C ALA A 69 -14.91 1.09 2.37
N SER A 70 -16.08 0.63 2.80
CA SER A 70 -17.36 1.26 2.46
C SER A 70 -17.42 2.73 2.89
N TRP A 71 -16.87 3.07 4.06
CA TRP A 71 -16.85 4.45 4.55
C TRP A 71 -16.01 5.38 3.69
N TYR A 72 -14.82 4.93 3.26
CA TYR A 72 -13.97 5.70 2.35
C TYR A 72 -14.62 5.87 0.97
N LEU A 73 -15.23 4.81 0.45
CA LEU A 73 -15.91 4.85 -0.84
C LEU A 73 -17.10 5.82 -0.83
N GLN A 74 -17.93 5.80 0.23
CA GLN A 74 -19.05 6.73 0.36
C GLN A 74 -18.60 8.20 0.41
N ARG A 75 -17.46 8.49 1.04
CA ARG A 75 -16.90 9.85 1.05
C ARG A 75 -16.48 10.31 -0.34
N GLU A 76 -15.83 9.43 -1.10
CA GLU A 76 -15.43 9.74 -2.47
C GLU A 76 -16.65 10.00 -3.36
N ILE A 77 -17.68 9.14 -3.26
CA ILE A 77 -18.95 9.34 -3.96
C ILE A 77 -19.56 10.70 -3.59
N LYS A 78 -19.66 11.02 -2.30
CA LYS A 78 -20.22 12.29 -1.85
C LYS A 78 -19.42 13.50 -2.35
N ARG A 79 -18.09 13.40 -2.40
CA ARG A 79 -17.22 14.45 -2.96
C ARG A 79 -17.54 14.68 -4.43
N LEU A 80 -17.60 13.61 -5.22
CA LEU A 80 -17.93 13.67 -6.64
C LEU A 80 -19.36 14.19 -6.88
N GLU A 81 -20.34 13.80 -6.06
CA GLU A 81 -21.72 14.33 -6.13
C GLU A 81 -21.78 15.85 -5.86
N GLN A 82 -20.91 16.37 -4.98
CA GLN A 82 -20.78 17.80 -4.72
C GLN A 82 -20.06 18.52 -5.87
N GLU A 83 -19.05 17.89 -6.46
CA GLU A 83 -18.31 18.41 -7.63
C GLU A 83 -19.12 18.38 -8.93
N VAL A 84 -20.15 17.54 -9.04
CA VAL A 84 -21.13 17.54 -10.15
C VAL A 84 -22.25 18.57 -9.94
N ARG A 85 -22.35 19.15 -8.72
CA ARG A 85 -23.20 20.30 -8.42
C ARG A 85 -22.46 21.67 -8.37
N PRO A 86 -21.62 22.08 -9.34
CA PRO A 86 -21.20 23.46 -9.46
C PRO A 86 -22.08 24.18 -10.49
N SER A 87 -22.54 25.37 -10.11
CA SER A 87 -23.13 26.39 -10.99
C SER A 87 -24.49 26.07 -11.63
N CYS A 88 -25.57 26.41 -10.92
CA CYS A 88 -26.68 27.11 -11.56
C CYS A 88 -26.65 28.54 -11.00
N ASN A 89 -25.98 29.46 -11.72
CA ASN A 89 -26.38 30.87 -11.75
C ASN A 89 -27.55 30.99 -12.71
#